data_AF-A0A942KX10-F1
#
_entry.id   AF-A0A942KX10-F1
#
_cell.length_a   1.000
_cell.length_b   1.000
_cell.length_c   1.000
_cell.angle_alpha   90.00
_cell.angle_beta   90.00
_cell.angle_gamma   90.00
#
_symmetry.space_group_name_H-M   'P 1'
#
loop_
_entity.id
_entity.type
_entity.pdbx_description
1 polymer ?
#
loop_
_entity_poly.entity_id
_entity_poly.type
_entity_poly.pdbx_seq_one_letter_code
_entity_poly.pdbx_strand_id
1 'polypeptide(L)'
;MANVVKIGYNKVKILLKKELEHMANAYVIDSDSIKLPKEISEKLKLRQGMELKVLSDEVDGVLILKVVEGKCKDFSGIKGIGKEIWKDVDAQEYVTRERSEWN
;
A
#
# COMPACT_ATOMS: atom_id res chain seq x y z
N MET A 1 -31.32 15.75 -13.36
CA MET A 1 -32.28 15.26 -12.37
C MET A 1 -31.74 13.96 -11.82
N ALA A 2 -31.31 13.93 -10.56
CA ALA A 2 -30.67 12.76 -9.97
C ALA A 2 -31.72 11.90 -9.26
N ASN A 3 -31.85 10.66 -9.70
CA ASN A 3 -32.62 9.65 -8.99
C ASN A 3 -31.69 8.97 -7.97
N VAL A 4 -32.02 9.14 -6.70
CA VAL A 4 -31.33 8.54 -5.56
C VAL A 4 -31.91 7.16 -5.30
N VAL A 5 -31.06 6.13 -5.18
CA VAL A 5 -31.47 4.84 -4.63
C VAL A 5 -30.56 4.51 -3.45
N LYS A 6 -31.20 4.44 -2.29
CA LYS A 6 -30.65 4.33 -0.94
C LYS A 6 -30.72 2.88 -0.48
N ILE A 7 -29.62 2.24 -0.04
CA ILE A 7 -29.69 0.95 0.67
C ILE A 7 -28.58 0.87 1.73
N GLY A 8 -28.97 0.38 2.92
CA GLY A 8 -28.20 0.31 4.15
C GLY A 8 -27.20 -0.85 4.27
N TYR A 9 -26.42 -0.73 5.33
CA TYR A 9 -25.17 -1.40 5.70
C TYR A 9 -25.17 -2.95 5.57
N ASN A 10 -24.12 -3.47 4.91
CA ASN A 10 -23.11 -4.43 5.42
C ASN A 10 -22.15 -4.93 4.29
N LYS A 11 -21.93 -4.11 3.25
CA LYS A 11 -21.04 -4.40 2.11
C LYS A 11 -20.35 -3.11 1.69
N VAL A 12 -19.02 -3.05 1.78
CA VAL A 12 -18.25 -1.92 1.23
C VAL A 12 -18.28 -2.04 -0.29
N LYS A 13 -19.01 -1.14 -0.96
CA LYS A 13 -19.03 -1.03 -2.43
C LYS A 13 -17.85 -0.17 -2.85
N ILE A 14 -17.01 -0.66 -3.77
CA ILE A 14 -15.95 0.11 -4.41
C ILE A 14 -16.45 0.53 -5.80
N LEU A 15 -16.62 1.84 -6.04
CA LEU A 15 -17.06 2.39 -7.33
C LEU A 15 -15.88 3.03 -8.06
N LEU A 16 -15.52 2.48 -9.23
CA LEU A 16 -14.52 3.06 -10.13
C LEU A 16 -15.21 3.87 -11.24
N LYS A 17 -15.08 5.21 -11.19
CA LYS A 17 -15.58 6.15 -12.20
C LYS A 17 -14.61 6.25 -13.40
N LYS A 18 -14.67 5.27 -14.31
CA LYS A 18 -14.57 5.45 -15.77
C LYS A 18 -14.80 4.08 -16.40
N GLU A 19 -15.92 3.97 -17.12
CA GLU A 19 -16.42 2.75 -17.78
C GLU A 19 -16.89 1.64 -16.83
N LEU A 20 -18.18 1.75 -16.45
CA LEU A 20 -18.97 0.67 -15.84
C LEU A 20 -18.88 -0.59 -16.70
N GLU A 21 -18.63 -1.75 -16.07
CA GLU A 21 -19.22 -3.08 -16.37
C GLU A 21 -18.68 -4.19 -15.46
N HIS A 22 -17.76 -3.93 -14.52
CA HIS A 22 -17.24 -4.98 -13.62
C HIS A 22 -17.39 -4.62 -12.15
N MET A 23 -18.36 -5.29 -11.52
CA MET A 23 -18.56 -5.27 -10.07
C MET A 23 -18.12 -6.61 -9.51
N ALA A 24 -17.09 -6.60 -8.67
CA ALA A 24 -16.54 -7.78 -8.02
C ALA A 24 -16.66 -7.64 -6.50
N ASN A 25 -16.96 -8.73 -5.79
CA ASN A 25 -17.02 -8.71 -4.33
C ASN A 25 -15.61 -8.85 -3.74
N ALA A 26 -15.15 -7.84 -2.99
CA ALA A 26 -13.97 -7.93 -2.15
C ALA A 26 -14.37 -8.34 -0.72
N TYR A 27 -13.44 -8.96 0.01
CA TYR A 27 -13.65 -9.39 1.39
C TYR A 27 -12.58 -8.80 2.29
N VAL A 28 -12.99 -8.36 3.47
CA VAL A 28 -12.08 -7.95 4.55
C VAL A 28 -11.41 -9.22 5.09
N ILE A 29 -10.08 -9.24 5.15
CA ILE A 29 -9.32 -10.36 5.71
C ILE A 29 -9.16 -10.15 7.23
N ASP A 30 -8.77 -8.93 7.61
CA ASP A 30 -8.56 -8.48 8.99
C ASP A 30 -8.82 -6.95 9.07
N SER A 31 -8.40 -6.31 10.16
CA SER A 31 -8.66 -4.89 10.41
C SER A 31 -8.03 -3.92 9.40
N ASP A 32 -6.97 -4.31 8.69
CA ASP A 32 -6.23 -3.41 7.80
C ASP A 32 -6.10 -3.92 6.35
N SER A 33 -6.55 -5.15 6.10
CA SER A 33 -6.34 -5.82 4.82
C SER A 33 -7.65 -6.22 4.13
N ILE A 34 -7.75 -5.91 2.83
CA ILE A 34 -8.83 -6.37 1.96
C ILE A 34 -8.27 -7.26 0.85
N LYS A 35 -8.98 -8.34 0.53
CA LYS A 35 -8.67 -9.18 -0.61
C LYS A 35 -9.33 -8.64 -1.86
N LEU A 36 -8.53 -8.09 -2.77
CA LEU A 36 -9.00 -7.71 -4.09
C LEU A 36 -9.27 -8.96 -4.96
N PRO A 37 -10.41 -9.02 -5.65
CA PRO A 37 -10.69 -10.08 -6.62
C PRO A 37 -9.62 -10.13 -7.70
N LYS A 38 -9.28 -11.36 -8.12
CA LYS A 38 -8.23 -11.61 -9.12
C LYS A 38 -8.48 -10.85 -10.42
N GLU A 39 -9.73 -10.81 -10.87
CA GLU A 39 -10.17 -10.07 -12.07
C GLU A 39 -9.85 -8.57 -12.01
N ILE A 40 -10.02 -7.93 -10.84
CA ILE A 40 -9.74 -6.50 -10.64
C ILE A 40 -8.22 -6.26 -10.63
N SER A 41 -7.48 -7.12 -9.93
CA SER A 41 -6.02 -7.05 -9.86
C SER A 41 -5.38 -7.22 -11.24
N GLU A 42 -5.87 -8.15 -12.05
CA GLU A 42 -5.37 -8.39 -13.41
C GLU A 42 -5.70 -7.23 -14.35
N LYS A 43 -6.94 -6.72 -14.30
CA LYS A 43 -7.37 -5.60 -15.15
C LYS A 43 -6.60 -4.31 -14.85
N LEU A 44 -6.37 -4.03 -13.56
CA LEU A 44 -5.58 -2.89 -13.11
C LEU A 44 -4.06 -3.15 -13.15
N LYS A 45 -3.65 -4.36 -13.58
CA LYS A 45 -2.24 -4.82 -13.65
C LYS A 45 -1.48 -4.59 -12.35
N LEU A 46 -2.15 -4.79 -11.21
CA LEU A 46 -1.57 -4.61 -9.89
C LEU A 46 -0.46 -5.64 -9.67
N ARG A 47 0.64 -5.17 -9.11
CA ARG A 47 1.78 -6.00 -8.69
C ARG A 47 2.08 -5.72 -7.23
N GLN A 48 2.69 -6.71 -6.57
CA GLN A 48 3.18 -6.51 -5.21
C GLN A 48 4.13 -5.32 -5.15
N GLY A 49 3.97 -4.47 -4.13
CA GLY A 49 4.77 -3.25 -3.94
C GLY A 49 4.25 -2.01 -4.67
N MET A 50 3.17 -2.10 -5.47
CA MET A 50 2.52 -0.92 -6.03
C MET A 50 1.76 -0.14 -4.94
N GLU A 51 1.87 1.18 -4.97
CA GLU A 51 1.14 2.07 -4.07
C GLU A 51 -0.28 2.36 -4.61
N LEU A 52 -1.28 2.25 -3.73
CA LEU A 52 -2.66 2.63 -4.01
C LEU A 52 -3.05 3.79 -3.10
N LYS A 53 -3.68 4.82 -3.66
CA LYS A 53 -4.31 5.87 -2.87
C LYS A 53 -5.73 5.44 -2.53
N VAL A 54 -6.04 5.42 -1.24
CA VAL A 54 -7.38 5.16 -0.72
C VAL A 54 -8.07 6.50 -0.49
N LEU A 55 -9.26 6.66 -1.06
CA LEU A 55 -10.16 7.78 -0.78
C LEU A 55 -11.45 7.19 -0.19
N SER A 56 -11.91 7.76 0.93
CA SER A 56 -13.20 7.44 1.51
C SER A 56 -14.22 8.48 1.06
N ASP A 57 -15.37 8.00 0.60
CA ASP A 57 -16.59 8.79 0.52
C ASP A 57 -17.45 8.41 1.73
N GLU A 58 -17.44 9.25 2.76
CA GLU A 58 -18.18 9.00 4.00
C GLU A 58 -19.70 9.00 3.80
N VAL A 59 -20.19 9.64 2.74
CA VAL A 59 -21.63 9.73 2.46
C VAL A 59 -22.16 8.40 1.96
N ASP A 60 -21.42 7.74 1.08
CA ASP A 60 -21.83 6.48 0.47
C ASP A 60 -21.12 5.24 1.07
N GLY A 61 -20.19 5.44 2.01
CA GLY A 61 -19.38 4.37 2.60
C GLY A 61 -18.51 3.64 1.57
N VAL A 62 -18.11 4.36 0.52
CA VAL A 62 -17.35 3.83 -0.62
C VAL A 62 -15.87 4.07 -0.40
N LEU A 63 -15.07 3.02 -0.60
CA LEU A 63 -13.62 3.16 -0.76
C LEU A 63 -13.30 3.24 -2.25
N ILE A 64 -12.56 4.26 -2.66
CA ILE A 64 -12.05 4.41 -4.02
C ILE A 64 -10.54 4.16 -3.98
N LEU A 65 -10.11 3.15 -4.73
CA LEU A 65 -8.70 2.83 -4.90
C LEU A 65 -8.20 3.43 -6.20
N LYS A 66 -7.21 4.31 -6.12
CA LYS A 66 -6.53 4.86 -7.29
C LYS A 66 -5.12 4.32 -7.35
N VAL A 67 -4.77 3.68 -8.48
CA VAL A 67 -3.38 3.32 -8.75
C VAL A 67 -2.57 4.59 -8.83
N VAL A 68 -1.60 4.72 -7.92
CA VAL A 68 -0.60 5.77 -8.03
C VAL A 68 0.51 5.15 -8.86
N GLU A 69 0.76 5.70 -10.04
CA GLU A 69 2.02 5.46 -10.74
C GLU A 69 3.13 6.17 -9.97
N GLY A 70 3.41 5.68 -8.77
CA GLY A 70 4.58 6.06 -8.02
C GLY A 70 5.79 5.53 -8.77
N LYS A 71 6.81 6.37 -8.95
CA LYS A 71 8.14 5.84 -9.21
C LYS A 71 8.42 4.85 -8.09
N CYS A 72 8.64 3.58 -8.42
CA CYS A 72 9.15 2.61 -7.45
C CYS A 72 10.30 3.31 -6.72
N LYS A 73 10.21 3.41 -5.39
CA LYS A 73 11.27 4.04 -4.61
C LYS A 73 12.48 3.10 -4.69
N ASP A 74 13.31 3.36 -5.69
CA ASP A 74 14.51 2.60 -5.93
C ASP A 74 15.59 3.10 -4.98
N PHE A 75 15.84 2.31 -3.94
CA PHE A 75 16.89 2.53 -2.97
C PHE A 75 18.20 1.82 -3.36
N SER A 76 18.29 1.19 -4.54
CA SER A 76 19.55 0.60 -4.99
C SER A 76 20.66 1.64 -5.11
N GLY A 77 20.32 2.88 -5.46
CA GLY A 77 21.25 4.01 -5.54
C GLY A 77 21.78 4.52 -4.19
N ILE A 78 21.18 4.11 -3.06
CA ILE A 78 21.66 4.47 -1.72
C ILE A 78 22.56 3.39 -1.09
N LYS A 79 22.85 2.31 -1.82
CA LYS A 79 23.74 1.25 -1.35
C LYS A 79 25.15 1.80 -1.12
N GLY A 80 25.63 1.69 0.12
CA GLY A 80 26.96 2.15 0.50
C GLY A 80 27.05 3.62 0.94
N ILE A 81 25.92 4.31 1.09
CA ILE A 81 25.88 5.59 1.81
C ILE A 81 26.45 5.38 3.23
N GLY A 82 27.38 6.25 3.63
CA GLY A 82 28.03 6.19 4.94
C GLY A 82 29.20 5.21 5.03
N LYS A 83 29.57 4.51 3.95
CA LYS A 83 30.73 3.59 3.93
C LYS A 83 32.03 4.30 4.30
N GLU A 84 32.17 5.56 3.92
CA GLU A 84 33.30 6.43 4.25
C GLU A 84 33.48 6.62 5.75
N ILE A 85 32.39 6.62 6.53
CA ILE A 85 32.43 6.74 8.00
C ILE A 85 33.07 5.50 8.62
N TRP A 86 32.92 4.34 7.97
CA TRP A 86 33.43 3.05 8.41
C TRP A 86 34.81 2.70 7.85
N LYS A 87 35.43 3.57 7.04
CA LYS A 87 36.67 3.24 6.32
C LYS A 87 37.83 2.89 7.26
N ASP A 88 37.91 3.57 8.39
CA ASP A 88 38.98 3.43 9.38
C ASP A 88 38.46 2.93 10.74
N VAL A 89 37.23 2.40 10.77
CA VAL A 89 36.60 1.85 11.97
C VAL A 89 36.53 0.33 11.83
N ASP A 90 37.13 -0.39 12.76
CA ASP A 90 36.88 -1.82 12.90
C ASP A 90 35.45 -2.02 13.44
N ALA A 91 34.57 -2.51 12.57
CA ALA A 91 33.17 -2.71 12.90
C ALA A 91 32.98 -3.72 14.04
N GLN A 92 33.85 -4.73 14.11
CA GLN A 92 33.75 -5.78 15.12
C GLN A 92 34.22 -5.26 16.48
N GLU A 93 35.29 -4.47 16.51
CA GLU A 93 35.76 -3.78 17.71
C GLU A 93 34.69 -2.82 18.24
N TYR A 94 34.13 -1.97 17.36
CA TYR A 94 33.08 -1.02 17.71
C TYR A 94 31.89 -1.72 18.36
N VAL A 95 31.34 -2.76 17.72
CA VAL A 95 30.18 -3.50 18.25
C VAL A 95 30.51 -4.18 19.59
N THR A 96 31.72 -4.70 19.74
CA THR A 96 32.15 -5.36 20.99
C THR A 96 32.22 -4.36 22.13
N ARG A 97 32.76 -3.15 21.89
CA ARG A 97 32.77 -2.06 22.87
C ARG A 97 31.37 -1.67 23.30
N GLU A 98 30.48 -1.33 22.36
CA GLU A 98 29.11 -0.92 22.67
C GLU A 98 28.36 -1.98 23.49
N ARG A 99 28.52 -3.27 23.15
CA ARG A 99 27.89 -4.37 23.90
C ARG A 99 28.46 -4.52 25.32
N SER A 100 29.74 -4.24 25.51
CA SER A 100 30.36 -4.31 26.84
C SER A 100 29.90 -3.17 27.76
N GLU A 101 29.56 -2.00 27.18
CA GLU A 101 29.06 -0.84 27.92
C GLU A 101 27.58 -0.96 28.33
N TRP A 102 26.85 -1.92 27.75
CA TRP A 102 25.43 -2.17 28.04
C TRP A 102 25.20 -3.32 29.04
N ASN A 103 26.27 -4.01 29.46
CA ASN A 103 26.25 -5.02 30.52
C ASN A 103 26.68 -4.41 31.86
#